data_AF-A0A4D4L5Z4-F1
#
_entry.id   AF-A0A4D4L5Z4-F1
#
_cell.length_a   1.000
_cell.length_b   1.000
_cell.length_c   1.000
_cell.angle_alpha   90.00
_cell.angle_beta   90.00
_cell.angle_gamma   90.00
#
_symmetry.space_group_name_H-M   'P 1'
#
loop_
_entity.id
_entity.type
_entity.pdbx_description
1 polymer ?
#
loop_
_entity_poly.entity_id
_entity_poly.type
_entity_poly.pdbx_seq_one_letter_code
_entity_poly.pdbx_strand_id
1 'polypeptide(L)'
;MQEVAEVLECGQPKVSQIENGKRGIRPLDLTVLLKHYGVEDERQCASLRRLAKEIHKVDWWSNQGPLLREDLRDLLTLEADSELVRTYESMLIPGLLQTERYMRQTFAVYPAESVELHVETRMKRKELLDNQADFCLRAVIDVPALHRIGGSRDVVRDQLEHLQREADRPNVKVQVLPLDAALPQDQLPPFTIFRQRGEPPADIVWLEHITGGSLLEQRQDVLRYSTAWDELTAAALSPAASQQYIRDLL
;
A
#
# COMPACT_ATOMS: atom_id res chain seq x y z
N MET A 1 25.98 10.17 -6.76
CA MET A 1 24.57 10.14 -6.30
C MET A 1 23.63 10.99 -7.13
N GLN A 2 23.92 12.26 -7.44
CA GLN A 2 22.99 13.11 -8.23
C GLN A 2 22.78 12.59 -9.65
N GLU A 3 23.86 12.27 -10.36
CA GLU A 3 23.80 11.66 -11.71
C GLU A 3 23.07 10.30 -11.71
N VAL A 4 23.30 9.49 -10.67
CA VAL A 4 22.64 8.19 -10.50
C VAL A 4 21.13 8.35 -10.28
N ALA A 5 20.74 9.37 -9.52
CA ALA A 5 19.35 9.69 -9.26
C ALA A 5 18.63 10.15 -10.53
N GLU A 6 19.31 10.92 -11.39
CA GLU A 6 18.82 11.32 -12.71
C GLU A 6 18.67 10.12 -13.65
N VAL A 7 19.67 9.23 -13.68
CA VAL A 7 19.67 8.02 -14.52
C VAL A 7 18.58 7.02 -14.13
N LEU A 8 18.25 6.95 -12.83
CA LEU A 8 17.14 6.15 -12.31
C LEU A 8 15.80 6.90 -12.28
N GLU A 9 15.77 8.16 -12.75
CA GLU A 9 14.60 9.05 -12.69
C GLU A 9 13.95 9.10 -11.30
N CYS A 10 14.76 9.10 -10.25
CA CYS A 10 14.32 9.04 -8.85
C CYS A 10 15.02 10.08 -7.96
N GLY A 11 14.62 10.17 -6.69
CA GLY A 11 15.27 11.05 -5.72
C GLY A 11 16.61 10.51 -5.21
N GLN A 12 17.57 11.39 -4.93
CA GLN A 12 18.85 11.04 -4.27
C GLN A 12 18.71 10.21 -2.98
N PRO A 13 17.67 10.43 -2.12
CA PRO A 13 17.48 9.59 -0.94
C PRO A 13 17.29 8.10 -1.28
N LYS A 14 16.59 7.78 -2.38
CA LYS A 14 16.41 6.39 -2.85
C LYS A 14 17.74 5.76 -3.23
N VAL A 15 18.56 6.46 -4.01
CA VAL A 15 19.90 5.99 -4.41
C VAL A 15 20.76 5.73 -3.18
N SER A 16 20.78 6.68 -2.24
CA SER A 16 21.55 6.52 -0.99
C SER A 16 21.09 5.32 -0.18
N GLN A 17 19.79 5.07 -0.06
CA GLN A 17 19.31 3.90 0.68
C GLN A 17 19.64 2.58 -0.02
N ILE A 18 19.61 2.54 -1.35
CA ILE A 18 20.02 1.38 -2.14
C ILE A 18 21.51 1.10 -1.98
N GLU A 19 22.38 2.11 -2.17
CA GLU A 19 23.85 1.95 -2.08
C GLU A 19 24.31 1.57 -0.67
N ASN A 20 23.61 2.03 0.36
CA ASN A 20 23.91 1.70 1.75
C ASN A 20 23.21 0.42 2.25
N GLY A 21 22.55 -0.34 1.37
CA GLY A 21 21.89 -1.60 1.72
C GLY A 21 20.70 -1.45 2.69
N LYS A 22 20.13 -0.24 2.79
CA LYS A 22 18.95 0.06 3.62
C LYS A 22 17.63 -0.18 2.89
N ARG A 23 17.65 -0.28 1.56
CA ARG A 23 16.48 -0.56 0.71
C ARG A 23 16.86 -1.55 -0.39
N GLY A 24 15.98 -2.51 -0.68
CA GLY A 24 16.12 -3.41 -1.83
C GLY A 24 16.11 -2.67 -3.18
N ILE A 25 16.65 -3.29 -4.23
CA ILE A 25 16.74 -2.69 -5.56
C ILE A 25 15.90 -3.48 -6.57
N ARG A 26 15.06 -2.78 -7.33
CA ARG A 26 14.27 -3.39 -8.40
C ARG A 26 15.21 -3.97 -9.48
N PRO A 27 14.87 -5.11 -10.13
CA PRO A 27 15.72 -5.69 -11.18
C PRO A 27 16.00 -4.74 -12.35
N LEU A 28 15.04 -3.88 -12.69
CA LEU A 28 15.20 -2.87 -13.75
C LEU A 28 16.16 -1.76 -13.29
N ASP A 29 15.97 -1.21 -12.09
CA ASP A 29 16.87 -0.21 -11.50
C ASP A 29 18.29 -0.76 -11.40
N LEU A 30 18.44 -2.02 -10.97
CA LEU A 30 19.73 -2.70 -10.92
C LEU A 30 20.36 -2.84 -12.31
N THR A 31 19.58 -3.13 -13.34
CA THR A 31 20.09 -3.19 -14.72
C THR A 31 20.65 -1.85 -15.17
N VAL A 32 19.90 -0.79 -14.89
CA VAL A 32 20.28 0.57 -15.23
C VAL A 32 21.53 0.98 -14.44
N LEU A 33 21.61 0.68 -13.15
CA LEU A 33 22.78 0.94 -12.31
C LEU A 33 24.01 0.16 -12.75
N LEU A 34 23.90 -1.14 -13.01
CA LEU A 34 25.02 -1.96 -13.48
C LEU A 34 25.60 -1.41 -14.77
N LYS A 35 24.73 -0.98 -15.70
CA LYS A 35 25.15 -0.32 -16.94
C LYS A 35 25.79 1.04 -16.68
N HIS A 36 25.21 1.84 -15.79
CA HIS A 36 25.71 3.19 -15.47
C HIS A 36 27.06 3.15 -14.75
N TYR A 37 27.26 2.21 -13.83
CA TYR A 37 28.54 1.99 -13.15
C TYR A 37 29.57 1.25 -14.02
N GLY A 38 29.24 0.89 -15.25
CA GLY A 38 30.16 0.25 -16.19
C GLY A 38 30.56 -1.18 -15.78
N VAL A 39 29.67 -1.92 -15.12
CA VAL A 39 29.93 -3.32 -14.75
C VAL A 39 29.74 -4.21 -15.99
N GLU A 40 30.85 -4.64 -16.59
CA GLU A 40 30.87 -5.45 -17.82
C GLU A 40 31.00 -6.96 -17.57
N ASP A 41 31.35 -7.39 -16.34
CA ASP A 41 31.43 -8.80 -16.00
C ASP A 41 30.02 -9.40 -15.85
N GLU A 42 29.61 -10.17 -16.85
CA GLU A 42 28.31 -10.84 -16.89
C GLU A 42 28.10 -11.79 -15.70
N ARG A 43 29.16 -12.41 -15.15
CA ARG A 43 29.04 -13.26 -13.95
C ARG A 43 28.73 -12.43 -12.71
N GLN A 44 29.37 -11.26 -12.59
CA GLN A 44 29.12 -10.33 -11.49
C GLN A 44 27.72 -9.72 -11.61
N CYS A 45 27.30 -9.31 -12.81
CA CYS A 45 25.95 -8.85 -13.10
C CYS A 45 24.90 -9.92 -12.75
N ALA A 46 25.11 -11.17 -13.17
CA ALA A 46 24.20 -12.27 -12.85
C ALA A 46 24.13 -12.54 -11.33
N SER A 47 25.27 -12.48 -10.63
CA SER A 47 25.32 -12.67 -9.18
C SER A 47 24.57 -11.56 -8.43
N LEU A 48 24.77 -10.29 -8.80
CA LEU A 48 24.08 -9.15 -8.19
C LEU A 48 22.58 -9.17 -8.47
N ARG A 49 22.16 -9.56 -9.68
CA ARG A 49 20.75 -9.78 -10.03
C ARG A 49 20.12 -10.88 -9.18
N ARG A 50 20.86 -11.98 -8.95
CA ARG A 50 20.42 -13.05 -8.06
C ARG A 50 20.29 -12.55 -6.62
N LEU A 51 21.28 -11.81 -6.12
CA LEU A 51 21.27 -11.28 -4.76
C LEU A 51 20.13 -10.28 -4.52
N ALA A 52 19.91 -9.36 -5.46
CA ALA A 52 18.79 -8.42 -5.40
C ALA A 52 17.43 -9.15 -5.36
N LYS A 53 17.32 -10.27 -6.10
CA LYS A 53 16.14 -11.15 -6.05
C LYS A 53 15.99 -11.88 -4.70
N GLU A 54 17.10 -12.15 -4.02
CA GLU A 54 17.13 -12.84 -2.72
C GLU A 54 16.94 -11.91 -1.51
N ILE A 55 17.28 -10.61 -1.62
CA ILE A 55 17.11 -9.62 -0.54
C ILE A 55 15.62 -9.32 -0.27
N HIS A 56 14.74 -9.52 -1.25
CA HIS A 56 13.28 -9.39 -1.09
C HIS A 56 12.62 -10.60 -0.37
N LYS A 57 13.39 -11.43 0.33
CA LYS A 57 12.88 -12.53 1.16
C LYS A 57 12.35 -11.99 2.50
N VAL A 58 11.18 -11.38 2.44
CA VAL A 58 10.22 -11.67 3.50
C VAL A 58 9.63 -13.04 3.18
N ASP A 59 10.02 -14.03 3.98
CA ASP A 59 10.06 -15.47 3.68
C ASP A 59 8.74 -16.14 3.24
N TRP A 60 7.59 -15.46 3.32
CA TRP A 60 6.30 -16.08 3.01
C TRP A 60 5.81 -15.83 1.58
N TRP A 61 5.77 -14.58 1.11
CA TRP A 61 5.27 -14.27 -0.25
C TRP A 61 6.30 -14.57 -1.35
N SER A 62 7.59 -14.63 -1.01
CA SER A 62 8.64 -15.09 -1.93
C SER A 62 8.48 -16.55 -2.35
N ASN A 63 7.84 -17.37 -1.51
CA ASN A 63 7.58 -18.79 -1.78
C ASN A 63 6.32 -19.05 -2.62
N GLN A 64 5.43 -18.04 -2.77
CA GLN A 64 4.25 -18.09 -3.65
C GLN A 64 4.58 -17.68 -5.10
N GLY A 65 5.87 -17.79 -5.46
CA GLY A 65 6.57 -17.09 -6.54
C GLY A 65 6.07 -17.16 -8.00
N PRO A 66 5.10 -17.99 -8.43
CA PRO A 66 4.49 -17.88 -9.76
C PRO A 66 3.05 -17.30 -9.78
N LEU A 67 2.36 -17.26 -8.65
CA LEU A 67 0.90 -16.98 -8.63
C LEU A 67 0.54 -15.51 -8.33
N LEU A 68 1.46 -14.77 -7.71
CA LEU A 68 1.29 -13.34 -7.46
C LEU A 68 1.88 -12.53 -8.60
N ARG A 69 1.08 -11.61 -9.14
CA ARG A 69 1.50 -10.61 -10.12
C ARG A 69 2.67 -9.77 -9.57
N GLU A 70 3.55 -9.30 -10.45
CA GLU A 70 4.79 -8.58 -10.06
C GLU A 70 4.50 -7.29 -9.28
N ASP A 71 3.51 -6.54 -9.75
CA ASP A 71 3.03 -5.29 -9.15
C ASP A 71 2.50 -5.49 -7.72
N LEU A 72 1.83 -6.62 -7.45
CA LEU A 72 1.40 -6.98 -6.10
C LEU A 72 2.59 -7.25 -5.16
N ARG A 73 3.72 -7.76 -5.66
CA ARG A 73 4.93 -7.96 -4.82
C ARG A 73 5.58 -6.64 -4.45
N ASP A 74 5.60 -5.70 -5.38
CA ASP A 74 6.09 -4.34 -5.11
C ASP A 74 5.25 -3.69 -4.01
N LEU A 75 3.92 -3.79 -4.10
CA LEU A 75 3.01 -3.31 -3.05
C LEU A 75 3.32 -3.94 -1.69
N LEU A 76 3.44 -5.27 -1.63
CA LEU A 76 3.70 -6.00 -0.38
C LEU A 76 5.04 -5.60 0.25
N THR A 77 6.08 -5.44 -0.58
CA THR A 77 7.41 -5.02 -0.13
C THR A 77 7.36 -3.61 0.44
N LEU A 78 6.71 -2.67 -0.28
CA LEU A 78 6.57 -1.29 0.18
C LEU A 78 5.78 -1.17 1.48
N GLU A 79 4.70 -1.95 1.61
CA GLU A 79 3.87 -1.98 2.80
C GLU A 79 4.66 -2.48 4.01
N ALA A 80 5.47 -3.54 3.84
CA ALA A 80 6.28 -4.13 4.91
C ALA A 80 7.44 -3.23 5.38
N ASP A 81 8.04 -2.46 4.47
CA ASP A 81 9.18 -1.57 4.75
C ASP A 81 8.74 -0.16 5.22
N SER A 82 7.43 0.09 5.32
CA SER A 82 6.87 1.38 5.74
C SER A 82 6.79 1.53 7.25
N GLU A 83 6.97 2.75 7.74
CA GLU A 83 6.57 3.14 9.10
C GLU A 83 5.14 3.71 9.13
N LEU A 84 4.67 4.28 8.03
CA LEU A 84 3.34 4.87 7.93
C LEU A 84 2.72 4.59 6.56
N VAL A 85 1.51 4.04 6.57
CA VAL A 85 0.66 3.87 5.40
C VAL A 85 -0.53 4.81 5.49
N ARG A 86 -0.74 5.62 4.47
CA ARG A 86 -1.90 6.50 4.30
C ARG A 86 -2.69 6.04 3.09
N THR A 87 -3.95 5.66 3.27
CA THR A 87 -4.76 5.09 2.19
C THR A 87 -6.10 5.79 2.09
N TYR A 88 -6.47 6.18 0.87
CA TYR A 88 -7.78 6.71 0.54
C TYR A 88 -8.50 5.70 -0.36
N GLU A 89 -9.69 5.29 0.06
CA GLU A 89 -10.53 4.35 -0.68
C GLU A 89 -11.92 4.93 -0.89
N SER A 90 -12.35 5.04 -2.15
CA SER A 90 -13.65 5.61 -2.52
C SER A 90 -14.78 4.57 -2.59
N MET A 91 -14.43 3.29 -2.75
CA MET A 91 -15.37 2.26 -3.18
C MET A 91 -15.25 0.92 -2.46
N LEU A 92 -14.11 0.65 -1.83
CA LEU A 92 -13.85 -0.58 -1.09
C LEU A 92 -13.33 -0.25 0.31
N ILE A 93 -13.45 -1.19 1.24
CA ILE A 93 -12.79 -1.04 2.54
C ILE A 93 -11.26 -1.24 2.33
N PRO A 94 -10.39 -0.42 2.94
CA PRO A 94 -8.93 -0.59 2.83
C PRO A 94 -8.49 -2.00 3.19
N GLY A 95 -7.54 -2.56 2.45
CA GLY A 95 -7.23 -3.98 2.54
C GLY A 95 -6.80 -4.51 3.89
N LEU A 96 -6.00 -3.73 4.60
CA LEU A 96 -5.57 -4.06 5.97
C LEU A 96 -6.73 -4.05 6.97
N LEU A 97 -7.86 -3.44 6.63
CA LEU A 97 -9.06 -3.32 7.46
C LEU A 97 -10.21 -4.25 7.00
N GLN A 98 -9.97 -5.13 6.04
CA GLN A 98 -10.99 -6.07 5.58
C GLN A 98 -11.04 -7.33 6.46
N THR A 99 -12.22 -7.94 6.60
CA THR A 99 -12.38 -9.29 7.16
C THR A 99 -12.27 -10.35 6.07
N GLU A 100 -11.96 -11.58 6.45
CA GLU A 100 -11.91 -12.71 5.50
C GLU A 100 -13.25 -12.87 4.74
N ARG A 101 -14.38 -12.72 5.44
CA ARG A 101 -15.72 -12.84 4.84
C ARG A 101 -15.95 -11.77 3.77
N TYR A 102 -15.54 -10.54 4.04
CA TYR A 102 -15.59 -9.44 3.07
C TYR A 102 -14.69 -9.70 1.86
N MET A 103 -13.46 -10.15 2.10
CA MET A 103 -12.50 -10.47 1.02
C MET A 103 -13.06 -11.52 0.08
N ARG A 104 -13.64 -12.60 0.63
CA ARG A 104 -14.25 -13.68 -0.15
C ARG A 104 -15.40 -13.18 -1.03
N GLN A 105 -16.21 -12.24 -0.55
CA GLN A 105 -17.24 -11.60 -1.37
C GLN A 105 -16.65 -10.71 -2.46
N THR A 106 -15.62 -9.92 -2.13
CA THR A 106 -14.96 -9.01 -3.08
C THR A 106 -14.30 -9.77 -4.23
N PHE A 107 -13.63 -10.88 -3.93
CA PHE A 107 -12.93 -11.69 -4.93
C PHE A 107 -13.83 -12.73 -5.63
N ALA A 108 -15.12 -12.83 -5.30
CA ALA A 108 -16.03 -13.82 -5.88
C ALA A 108 -16.21 -13.71 -7.41
N VAL A 109 -15.80 -12.59 -8.00
CA VAL A 109 -15.77 -12.38 -9.46
C VAL A 109 -14.63 -13.15 -10.16
N TYR A 110 -13.65 -13.64 -9.41
CA TYR A 110 -12.52 -14.41 -9.90
C TYR A 110 -12.74 -15.93 -9.71
N PRO A 111 -12.00 -16.79 -10.42
CA PRO A 111 -12.02 -18.23 -10.19
C PRO A 111 -11.66 -18.60 -8.75
N ALA A 112 -12.29 -19.65 -8.20
CA ALA A 112 -12.18 -20.02 -6.79
C ALA A 112 -10.73 -20.23 -6.30
N GLU A 113 -9.88 -20.87 -7.12
CA GLU A 113 -8.46 -21.07 -6.80
C GLU A 113 -7.69 -19.76 -6.65
N SER A 114 -8.09 -18.71 -7.36
CA SER A 114 -7.52 -17.37 -7.20
C SER A 114 -8.02 -16.70 -5.92
N VAL A 115 -9.25 -16.97 -5.49
CA VAL A 115 -9.83 -16.37 -4.27
C VAL A 115 -9.03 -16.74 -3.02
N GLU A 116 -8.71 -18.03 -2.83
CA GLU A 116 -7.95 -18.46 -1.64
C GLU A 116 -6.59 -17.77 -1.56
N LEU A 117 -5.85 -17.71 -2.66
CA LEU A 117 -4.56 -17.03 -2.70
C LEU A 117 -4.67 -15.54 -2.34
N HIS A 118 -5.68 -14.83 -2.86
CA HIS A 118 -5.87 -13.42 -2.54
C HIS A 118 -6.25 -13.22 -1.07
N VAL A 119 -7.12 -14.09 -0.54
CA VAL A 119 -7.52 -14.08 0.88
C VAL A 119 -6.32 -14.34 1.77
N GLU A 120 -5.56 -15.40 1.52
CA GLU A 120 -4.34 -15.73 2.27
C GLU A 120 -3.33 -14.57 2.23
N THR A 121 -3.06 -14.03 1.03
CA THR A 121 -2.20 -12.84 0.81
C THR A 121 -2.63 -11.69 1.71
N ARG A 122 -3.91 -11.38 1.73
CA ARG A 122 -4.43 -10.23 2.47
C ARG A 122 -4.50 -10.48 3.97
N MET A 123 -4.77 -11.71 4.41
CA MET A 123 -4.72 -12.09 5.82
C MET A 123 -3.30 -11.97 6.37
N LYS A 124 -2.27 -12.37 5.61
CA LYS A 124 -0.88 -12.18 6.05
C LYS A 124 -0.50 -10.71 6.18
N ARG A 125 -0.92 -9.86 5.23
CA ARG A 125 -0.67 -8.41 5.30
C ARG A 125 -1.17 -7.79 6.60
N LYS A 126 -2.32 -8.24 7.11
CA LYS A 126 -2.92 -7.72 8.36
C LYS A 126 -2.01 -7.93 9.56
N GLU A 127 -1.14 -8.94 9.56
CA GLU A 127 -0.16 -9.17 10.64
C GLU A 127 0.80 -7.99 10.83
N LEU A 128 0.97 -7.12 9.83
CA LEU A 128 1.76 -5.89 9.96
C LEU A 128 1.19 -4.94 11.03
N LEU A 129 -0.14 -4.90 11.18
CA LEU A 129 -0.79 -4.08 12.21
C LEU A 129 -0.48 -4.58 13.63
N ASP A 130 -0.23 -5.88 13.77
CA ASP A 130 -0.02 -6.57 15.05
C ASP A 130 1.46 -6.60 15.46
N ASN A 131 2.36 -6.81 14.50
CA ASN A 131 3.73 -7.25 14.79
C ASN A 131 4.80 -6.17 14.63
N GLN A 132 4.46 -4.97 14.14
CA GLN A 132 5.43 -3.89 13.96
C GLN A 132 5.12 -2.72 14.90
N ALA A 133 5.94 -2.57 15.95
CA ALA A 133 5.76 -1.57 17.01
C ALA A 133 5.60 -0.12 16.51
N ASP A 134 6.19 0.21 15.35
CA ASP A 134 6.14 1.56 14.77
C ASP A 134 5.25 1.68 13.54
N PHE A 135 4.59 0.60 13.09
CA PHE A 135 3.77 0.64 11.88
C PHE A 135 2.44 1.34 12.16
N CYS A 136 2.20 2.46 11.47
CA CYS A 136 0.97 3.23 11.56
C CYS A 136 0.14 3.10 10.28
N LEU A 137 -1.18 2.89 10.45
CA LEU A 137 -2.14 2.98 9.36
C LEU A 137 -3.05 4.20 9.55
N ARG A 138 -3.25 4.97 8.49
CA ARG A 138 -4.24 6.05 8.41
C ARG A 138 -5.10 5.80 7.19
N ALA A 139 -6.41 5.71 7.40
CA ALA A 139 -7.36 5.42 6.35
C ALA A 139 -8.44 6.50 6.27
N VAL A 140 -8.67 7.03 5.08
CA VAL A 140 -9.86 7.81 4.75
C VAL A 140 -10.74 6.93 3.86
N ILE A 141 -11.96 6.66 4.33
CA ILE A 141 -12.92 5.77 3.67
C ILE A 141 -14.12 6.61 3.26
N ASP A 142 -14.44 6.62 1.98
CA ASP A 142 -15.62 7.31 1.49
C ASP A 142 -16.91 6.56 1.87
N VAL A 143 -17.99 7.30 2.11
CA VAL A 143 -19.30 6.74 2.47
C VAL A 143 -19.75 5.61 1.53
N PRO A 144 -19.62 5.70 0.20
CA PRO A 144 -20.00 4.62 -0.70
C PRO A 144 -19.32 3.29 -0.40
N ALA A 145 -18.06 3.28 0.07
CA ALA A 145 -17.36 2.05 0.42
C ALA A 145 -18.00 1.31 1.61
N LEU A 146 -18.56 2.04 2.58
CA LEU A 146 -19.26 1.47 3.73
C LEU A 146 -20.65 0.94 3.36
N HIS A 147 -21.29 1.52 2.35
CA HIS A 147 -22.64 1.15 1.91
C HIS A 147 -22.67 0.10 0.78
N ARG A 148 -21.55 -0.10 0.08
CA ARG A 148 -21.41 -1.08 -1.02
C ARG A 148 -20.77 -2.40 -0.59
N ILE A 149 -20.78 -2.70 0.71
CA ILE A 149 -20.34 -4.01 1.21
C ILE A 149 -21.27 -5.10 0.65
N GLY A 150 -20.75 -5.93 -0.24
CA GLY A 150 -21.50 -7.03 -0.85
C GLY A 150 -21.71 -8.21 0.11
N GLY A 151 -22.72 -9.03 -0.19
CA GLY A 151 -23.01 -10.27 0.54
C GLY A 151 -24.22 -10.17 1.47
N SER A 152 -24.30 -11.10 2.44
CA SER A 152 -25.39 -11.15 3.42
C SER A 152 -25.22 -10.07 4.50
N ARG A 153 -26.30 -9.79 5.25
CA ARG A 153 -26.26 -8.89 6.42
C ARG A 153 -25.18 -9.27 7.43
N ASP A 154 -24.90 -10.56 7.59
CA ASP A 154 -23.84 -11.03 8.50
C ASP A 154 -22.44 -10.63 8.01
N VAL A 155 -22.20 -10.59 6.70
CA VAL A 155 -20.91 -10.12 6.14
C VAL A 155 -20.75 -8.61 6.36
N VAL A 156 -21.82 -7.85 6.12
CA VAL A 156 -21.84 -6.39 6.34
C VAL A 156 -21.55 -6.09 7.81
N ARG A 157 -22.28 -6.74 8.73
CA ARG A 157 -22.09 -6.58 10.17
C ARG A 157 -20.68 -6.95 10.61
N ASP A 158 -20.19 -8.12 10.22
CA ASP A 158 -18.83 -8.58 10.54
C ASP A 158 -17.76 -7.56 10.13
N GLN A 159 -17.89 -7.00 8.92
CA GLN A 159 -16.95 -5.99 8.42
C GLN A 159 -17.04 -4.65 9.16
N LEU A 160 -18.24 -4.16 9.47
CA LEU A 160 -18.43 -2.90 10.19
C LEU A 160 -18.00 -3.01 11.67
N GLU A 161 -18.30 -4.11 12.33
CA GLU A 161 -17.81 -4.42 13.69
C GLU A 161 -16.29 -4.55 13.71
N HIS A 162 -15.70 -5.13 12.67
CA HIS A 162 -14.25 -5.18 12.53
C HIS A 162 -13.62 -3.80 12.39
N LEU A 163 -14.22 -2.90 11.60
CA LEU A 163 -13.74 -1.52 11.49
C LEU A 163 -13.77 -0.77 12.82
N GLN A 164 -14.80 -0.98 13.65
CA GLN A 164 -14.83 -0.43 15.02
C GLN A 164 -13.63 -0.90 15.83
N ARG A 165 -13.39 -2.22 15.85
CA ARG A 165 -12.28 -2.83 16.60
C ARG A 165 -10.92 -2.33 16.13
N GLU A 166 -10.69 -2.24 14.82
CA GLU A 166 -9.43 -1.74 14.29
C GLU A 166 -9.25 -0.24 14.56
N ALA A 167 -10.32 0.55 14.51
CA ALA A 167 -10.26 1.99 14.79
C ALA A 167 -9.91 2.32 16.26
N ASP A 168 -10.10 1.38 17.18
CA ASP A 168 -9.72 1.53 18.59
C ASP A 168 -8.21 1.30 18.84
N ARG A 169 -7.47 0.81 17.84
CA ARG A 169 -6.03 0.55 17.97
C ARG A 169 -5.23 1.86 17.97
N PRO A 170 -4.18 1.98 18.80
CA PRO A 170 -3.39 3.22 18.87
C PRO A 170 -2.63 3.52 17.57
N ASN A 171 -2.30 2.49 16.78
CA ASN A 171 -1.55 2.63 15.53
C ASN A 171 -2.44 2.76 14.29
N VAL A 172 -3.78 2.70 14.43
CA VAL A 172 -4.73 2.83 13.33
C VAL A 172 -5.56 4.09 13.52
N LYS A 173 -5.79 4.86 12.45
CA LYS A 173 -6.84 5.89 12.43
C LYS A 173 -7.72 5.69 11.21
N VAL A 174 -9.02 5.68 11.44
CA VAL A 174 -10.04 5.61 10.40
C VAL A 174 -10.84 6.90 10.43
N GLN A 175 -10.97 7.53 9.27
CA GLN A 175 -11.86 8.65 9.06
C GLN A 175 -12.83 8.34 7.92
N VAL A 176 -14.07 8.77 8.07
CA VAL A 176 -15.10 8.65 7.03
C VAL A 176 -15.22 9.97 6.31
N LEU A 177 -15.18 9.94 4.98
CA LEU A 177 -15.39 11.11 4.13
C LEU A 177 -16.90 11.20 3.78
N PRO A 178 -17.62 12.23 4.24
CA PRO A 178 -19.04 12.43 3.91
C PRO A 178 -19.29 12.67 2.42
N LEU A 179 -20.51 12.37 1.96
CA LEU A 179 -20.92 12.58 0.56
C LEU A 179 -20.93 14.07 0.14
N ASP A 180 -21.12 14.98 1.09
CA ASP A 180 -21.13 16.43 0.89
C ASP A 180 -19.77 17.09 1.16
N ALA A 181 -18.73 16.29 1.43
CA ALA A 181 -17.39 16.80 1.64
C ALA A 181 -16.81 17.41 0.35
N ALA A 182 -16.09 18.53 0.50
CA ALA A 182 -15.34 19.11 -0.61
C ALA A 182 -14.15 18.20 -0.93
N LEU A 183 -13.99 17.83 -2.20
CA LEU A 183 -12.86 17.03 -2.66
C LEU A 183 -11.71 17.94 -3.13
N PRO A 184 -10.45 17.48 -2.99
CA PRO A 184 -9.27 18.16 -3.53
C PRO A 184 -9.34 18.45 -5.03
N GLN A 185 -10.02 17.56 -5.77
CA GLN A 185 -10.14 17.58 -7.22
C GLN A 185 -11.49 16.98 -7.63
N ASP A 186 -11.98 17.35 -8.82
CA ASP A 186 -13.26 16.86 -9.38
C ASP A 186 -13.34 15.33 -9.44
N GLN A 187 -12.21 14.66 -9.70
CA GLN A 187 -12.08 13.21 -9.66
C GLN A 187 -10.78 12.84 -8.95
N LEU A 188 -10.91 12.17 -7.80
CA LEU A 188 -9.76 11.67 -7.05
C LEU A 188 -9.85 10.14 -6.98
N PRO A 189 -9.02 9.40 -7.75
CA PRO A 189 -8.98 7.95 -7.65
C PRO A 189 -8.41 7.50 -6.29
N PRO A 190 -8.70 6.28 -5.82
CA PRO A 190 -8.04 5.70 -4.67
C PRO A 190 -6.51 5.71 -4.83
N PHE A 191 -5.81 5.95 -3.73
CA PHE A 191 -4.35 5.94 -3.71
C PHE A 191 -3.84 5.55 -2.32
N THR A 192 -2.61 5.06 -2.29
CA THR A 192 -1.90 4.77 -1.03
C THR A 192 -0.53 5.43 -1.03
N ILE A 193 -0.18 6.12 0.07
CA ILE A 193 1.15 6.70 0.28
C ILE A 193 1.87 5.88 1.34
N PHE A 194 3.03 5.35 0.95
CA PHE A 194 3.95 4.59 1.78
C PHE A 194 5.08 5.51 2.23
N ARG A 195 5.16 5.77 3.54
CA ARG A 195 6.34 6.41 4.13
C ARG A 195 7.33 5.34 4.54
N GLN A 196 8.41 5.25 3.79
CA GLN A 196 9.50 4.29 4.01
C GLN A 196 10.33 4.69 5.22
N ARG A 197 10.84 3.68 5.94
CA ARG A 197 11.78 3.87 7.05
C ARG A 197 13.10 4.48 6.55
N GLY A 198 13.73 5.32 7.37
CA GLY A 198 15.07 5.86 7.14
C GLY A 198 15.18 7.38 7.25
N GLU A 199 16.40 7.90 7.07
CA GLU A 199 16.72 9.31 7.26
C GLU A 199 17.42 9.88 6.01
N PRO A 200 16.82 10.84 5.29
CA PRO A 200 15.43 11.30 5.44
C PRO A 200 14.43 10.22 4.98
N PRO A 201 13.20 10.18 5.55
CA PRO A 201 12.17 9.26 5.10
C PRO A 201 11.72 9.60 3.67
N ALA A 202 11.38 8.58 2.89
CA ALA A 202 10.92 8.72 1.51
C ALA A 202 9.45 8.31 1.41
N ASP A 203 8.64 9.16 0.79
CA ASP A 203 7.23 8.86 0.51
C ASP A 203 7.10 8.33 -0.94
N ILE A 204 6.33 7.25 -1.11
CA ILE A 204 6.06 6.60 -2.41
C ILE A 204 4.55 6.46 -2.56
N VAL A 205 4.00 6.82 -3.72
CA VAL A 205 2.58 6.68 -4.00
C VAL A 205 2.33 5.43 -4.84
N TRP A 206 1.32 4.67 -4.46
CA TRP A 206 0.77 3.56 -5.21
C TRP A 206 -0.62 3.91 -5.74
N LEU A 207 -0.81 3.66 -7.03
CA LEU A 207 -2.10 3.78 -7.71
C LEU A 207 -2.48 2.41 -8.26
N GLU A 208 -3.63 1.90 -7.85
CA GLU A 208 -4.17 0.64 -8.37
C GLU A 208 -5.14 0.94 -9.53
N HIS A 209 -5.07 0.11 -10.57
CA HIS A 209 -5.91 0.16 -11.76
C HIS A 209 -6.19 -1.25 -12.28
N ILE A 210 -7.15 -1.41 -13.19
CA ILE A 210 -7.62 -2.73 -13.64
C ILE A 210 -6.51 -3.62 -14.24
N THR A 211 -5.48 -3.01 -14.82
CA THR A 211 -4.33 -3.72 -15.39
C THR A 211 -3.19 -3.90 -14.40
N GLY A 212 -3.26 -3.33 -13.19
CA GLY A 212 -2.24 -3.50 -12.14
C GLY A 212 -2.06 -2.32 -11.22
N GLY A 213 -0.81 -1.99 -10.91
CA GLY A 213 -0.53 -0.77 -10.18
C GLY A 213 0.72 -0.05 -10.66
N SER A 214 0.72 1.24 -10.34
CA SER A 214 1.76 2.19 -10.74
C SER A 214 2.38 2.84 -9.50
N LEU A 215 3.71 2.96 -9.51
CA LEU A 215 4.48 3.61 -8.45
C LEU A 215 4.90 5.01 -8.89
N LEU A 216 4.61 6.01 -8.05
CA LEU A 216 5.10 7.37 -8.23
C LEU A 216 6.11 7.69 -7.14
N GLU A 217 7.36 7.92 -7.55
CA GLU A 217 8.49 8.24 -6.67
C GLU A 217 9.02 9.67 -6.92
N GLN A 218 8.56 10.33 -7.99
CA GLN A 218 8.97 11.70 -8.31
C GLN A 218 8.43 12.67 -7.28
N ARG A 219 9.31 13.54 -6.75
CA ARG A 219 8.99 14.51 -5.69
C ARG A 219 7.74 15.33 -5.99
N GLN A 220 7.57 15.77 -7.23
CA GLN A 220 6.42 16.59 -7.65
C GLN A 220 5.10 15.84 -7.55
N ASP A 221 5.08 14.56 -7.89
CA ASP A 221 3.87 13.75 -7.88
C ASP A 221 3.51 13.35 -6.45
N VAL A 222 4.50 12.92 -5.67
CA VAL A 222 4.35 12.61 -4.25
C VAL A 222 3.81 13.82 -3.47
N LEU A 223 4.28 15.04 -3.79
CA LEU A 223 3.80 16.27 -3.18
C LEU A 223 2.32 16.55 -3.49
N ARG A 224 1.88 16.31 -4.73
CA ARG A 224 0.47 16.48 -5.12
C ARG A 224 -0.44 15.54 -4.34
N TYR A 225 -0.09 14.26 -4.25
CA TYR A 225 -0.86 13.28 -3.48
C TYR A 225 -0.81 13.53 -1.97
N SER A 226 0.32 14.02 -1.44
CA SER A 226 0.41 14.42 -0.03
C SER A 226 -0.50 15.62 0.28
N THR A 227 -0.58 16.59 -0.62
CA THR A 227 -1.50 17.73 -0.49
C THR A 227 -2.96 17.26 -0.54
N ALA A 228 -3.30 16.40 -1.49
CA ALA A 228 -4.64 15.81 -1.58
C ALA A 228 -5.00 14.99 -0.34
N TRP A 229 -4.05 14.26 0.25
CA TRP A 229 -4.23 13.55 1.51
C TRP A 229 -4.58 14.49 2.67
N ASP A 230 -3.87 15.60 2.80
CA ASP A 230 -4.09 16.58 3.87
C ASP A 230 -5.48 17.23 3.74
N GLU A 231 -5.88 17.59 2.52
CA GLU A 231 -7.20 18.13 2.21
C GLU A 231 -8.33 17.11 2.47
N LEU A 232 -8.16 15.85 2.05
CA LEU A 232 -9.10 14.76 2.36
C LEU A 232 -9.27 14.58 3.87
N THR A 233 -8.16 14.58 4.61
CA THR A 233 -8.17 14.39 6.07
C THR A 233 -8.88 15.54 6.77
N ALA A 234 -8.73 16.77 6.25
CA ALA A 234 -9.41 17.96 6.76
C ALA A 234 -10.92 17.98 6.46
N ALA A 235 -11.33 17.43 5.31
CA ALA A 235 -12.73 17.35 4.91
C ALA A 235 -13.48 16.15 5.53
N ALA A 236 -12.75 15.08 5.89
CA ALA A 236 -13.31 13.90 6.52
C ALA A 236 -13.79 14.17 7.96
N LEU A 237 -14.73 13.35 8.43
CA LEU A 237 -15.16 13.37 9.82
C LEU A 237 -13.97 13.11 10.75
N SER A 238 -14.02 13.66 11.97
CA SER A 238 -13.04 13.32 13.00
C SER A 238 -13.06 11.82 13.29
N PRO A 239 -11.98 11.21 13.82
CA PRO A 239 -11.97 9.78 14.13
C PRO A 239 -13.14 9.34 15.02
N ALA A 240 -13.50 10.13 16.03
CA ALA A 240 -14.63 9.82 16.91
C ALA A 240 -15.99 9.91 16.19
N ALA A 241 -16.20 10.92 15.35
CA ALA A 241 -17.42 11.05 14.55
C ALA A 241 -17.51 9.94 13.47
N SER A 242 -16.37 9.52 12.93
CA SER A 242 -16.26 8.42 11.98
C SER A 242 -16.63 7.08 12.62
N GLN A 243 -16.14 6.81 13.82
CA GLN A 243 -16.56 5.64 14.61
C GLN A 243 -18.06 5.70 14.91
N GLN A 244 -18.61 6.86 15.27
CA GLN A 244 -20.05 6.98 15.49
C GLN A 244 -20.84 6.69 14.21
N TYR A 245 -20.44 7.27 13.08
CA TYR A 245 -21.07 7.02 11.79
C TYR A 245 -21.09 5.53 11.44
N ILE A 246 -19.97 4.82 11.60
CA ILE A 246 -19.88 3.38 11.34
C ILE A 246 -20.77 2.58 12.31
N ARG A 247 -20.90 3.00 13.59
CA ARG A 247 -21.81 2.35 14.54
C ARG A 247 -23.27 2.50 14.15
N ASP A 248 -23.65 3.66 13.61
CA ASP A 248 -25.03 3.94 13.20
C ASP A 248 -25.47 3.10 11.98
N LEU A 249 -24.53 2.43 11.29
CA LEU A 249 -24.79 1.50 10.19
C LEU A 249 -25.05 0.04 10.63
N LEU A 250 -24.79 -0.31 11.90
CA LEU A 250 -24.93 -1.69 12.45
C LEU A 250 -26.36 -2.05 12.85
#